data_AF-A0A7I9Y5S3-F1
#
_entry.id   AF-A0A7I9Y5S3-F1
#
_cell.length_a   1.000
_cell.length_b   1.000
_cell.length_c   1.000
_cell.angle_alpha   90.00
_cell.angle_beta   90.00
_cell.angle_gamma   90.00
#
_symmetry.space_group_name_H-M   'P 1'
#
loop_
_entity.id
_entity.type
_entity.pdbx_description
1 polymer ?
#
loop_
_entity_poly.entity_id
_entity_poly.type
_entity_poly.pdbx_seq_one_letter_code
_entity_poly.pdbx_strand_id
1 'polypeptide(L)'
;MPVDKVRYDNLNSAVKQVLFGRSRQENERWIAFRSHYGFQAWYCQPGHEGSHEKGGVEGEGGRFRRNHCVPMPVVDSIDELNALLEAADDADDRRRVANRATSVGDDWTFEKTLLAPLPTEPFDTALTLTPRVDRYAQVAVRCNQYSVPARFIGHRLRVKLSASTVAIYDRSTVVARHQRAVGKGAKVLDLDHYLEILLRKPGALPGATALAQARAAGAFTTEHEAFWQAARTAHGDAGGTRALVEVLLLHRHLDRAAVLAGITAALSVGSTASDVVALEARKATEHRSAVAGDRDRRVVVLAEHRPASIPADQRPLPTVDQYDSLLGGQTS
;
A
#
# COMPACT_ATOMS: atom_id res chain seq x y z
N MET A 1 2.03 -24.81 7.25
CA MET A 1 0.92 -24.85 8.21
C MET A 1 1.13 -25.97 9.22
N PRO A 2 1.03 -25.69 10.53
CA PRO A 2 0.98 -26.71 11.55
C PRO A 2 -0.21 -27.65 11.28
N VAL A 3 0.02 -28.96 11.36
CA VAL A 3 -0.94 -29.97 10.90
C VAL A 3 -1.85 -30.53 11.99
N ASP A 4 -1.52 -30.32 13.26
CA ASP A 4 -2.30 -30.85 14.40
C ASP A 4 -3.02 -29.72 15.14
N LYS A 5 -2.34 -29.07 16.09
CA LYS A 5 -2.97 -28.10 17.00
C LYS A 5 -2.27 -26.75 17.02
N VAL A 6 -3.07 -25.70 17.10
CA VAL A 6 -2.63 -24.36 17.47
C VAL A 6 -3.26 -24.01 18.81
N ARG A 7 -2.41 -23.65 19.78
CA ARG A 7 -2.83 -23.35 21.14
C ARG A 7 -3.26 -21.89 21.26
N TYR A 8 -4.42 -21.65 21.84
CA TYR A 8 -4.95 -20.32 22.08
C TYR A 8 -5.24 -20.09 23.56
N ASP A 9 -4.81 -18.93 24.03
CA ASP A 9 -5.28 -18.35 25.27
C ASP A 9 -6.62 -17.64 25.02
N ASN A 10 -7.57 -17.77 25.94
CA ASN A 10 -9.00 -17.50 25.81
C ASN A 10 -9.38 -16.40 24.78
N LEU A 11 -9.46 -16.78 23.49
CA LEU A 11 -9.52 -15.85 22.38
C LEU A 11 -10.96 -15.34 22.19
N ASN A 12 -11.26 -14.17 22.76
CA ASN A 12 -12.60 -13.54 22.68
C ASN A 12 -13.09 -13.30 21.24
N SER A 13 -12.18 -13.18 20.26
CA SER A 13 -12.53 -13.04 18.84
C SER A 13 -12.91 -14.37 18.17
N ALA A 14 -12.61 -15.50 18.80
CA ALA A 14 -12.91 -16.86 18.32
C ALA A 14 -14.03 -17.54 19.11
N VAL A 15 -14.13 -17.23 20.40
CA VAL A 15 -15.03 -17.89 21.36
C VAL A 15 -16.25 -17.01 21.62
N LYS A 16 -17.46 -17.53 21.36
CA LYS A 16 -18.73 -16.93 21.78
C LYS A 16 -19.00 -17.18 23.27
N GLN A 17 -18.73 -18.40 23.74
CA GLN A 17 -18.97 -18.80 25.13
C GLN A 17 -17.94 -19.82 25.60
N VAL A 18 -17.46 -19.65 26.84
CA VAL A 18 -16.63 -20.61 27.54
C VAL A 18 -17.54 -21.65 28.20
N LEU A 19 -17.33 -22.93 27.88
CA LEU A 19 -18.05 -24.07 28.47
C LEU A 19 -17.16 -24.77 29.53
N PHE A 20 -17.68 -25.83 30.17
CA PHE A 20 -16.95 -26.58 31.19
C PHE A 20 -15.60 -27.12 30.66
N GLY A 21 -14.54 -26.95 31.45
CA GLY A 21 -13.18 -27.35 31.11
C GLY A 21 -12.59 -26.58 29.90
N ARG A 22 -12.11 -27.31 28.90
CA ARG A 22 -11.48 -26.75 27.67
C ARG A 22 -12.48 -26.49 26.54
N SER A 23 -13.73 -26.89 26.71
CA SER A 23 -14.76 -26.76 25.67
C SER A 23 -15.15 -25.30 25.45
N ARG A 24 -15.34 -24.91 24.18
CA ARG A 24 -15.74 -23.57 23.77
C ARG A 24 -16.84 -23.65 22.73
N GLN A 25 -17.79 -22.72 22.79
CA GLN A 25 -18.66 -22.43 21.66
C GLN A 25 -17.94 -21.41 20.78
N GLU A 26 -17.41 -21.86 19.64
CA GLU A 26 -16.73 -21.01 18.67
C GLU A 26 -17.73 -20.18 17.84
N ASN A 27 -17.30 -19.04 17.31
CA ASN A 27 -18.08 -18.33 16.30
C ASN A 27 -17.89 -18.96 14.91
N GLU A 28 -18.89 -18.81 14.04
CA GLU A 28 -18.90 -19.43 12.71
C GLU A 28 -17.73 -18.96 11.83
N ARG A 29 -17.34 -17.69 11.95
CA ARG A 29 -16.23 -17.15 11.17
C ARG A 29 -14.89 -17.75 11.58
N TRP A 30 -14.71 -18.04 12.87
CA TRP A 30 -13.56 -18.73 13.41
C TRP A 30 -13.51 -20.19 12.96
N ILE A 31 -14.66 -20.89 12.99
CA ILE A 31 -14.78 -22.25 12.46
C ILE A 31 -14.40 -22.27 10.97
N ALA A 32 -14.91 -21.32 10.18
CA ALA A 32 -14.57 -21.20 8.77
C ALA A 32 -13.07 -20.92 8.56
N PHE A 33 -12.48 -20.02 9.35
CA PHE A 33 -11.05 -19.72 9.31
C PHE A 33 -10.18 -20.95 9.60
N ARG A 34 -10.42 -21.66 10.71
CA ARG A 34 -9.61 -22.84 11.04
C ARG A 34 -9.83 -24.00 10.08
N SER A 35 -11.03 -24.14 9.52
CA SER A 35 -11.34 -25.15 8.51
C SER A 35 -10.64 -24.85 7.18
N HIS A 36 -10.57 -23.57 6.78
CA HIS A 36 -9.84 -23.12 5.59
C HIS A 36 -8.35 -23.47 5.65
N TYR A 37 -7.76 -23.34 6.84
CA TYR A 37 -6.34 -23.58 7.07
C TYR A 37 -6.02 -24.98 7.61
N GLY A 38 -7.03 -25.80 7.91
CA GLY A 38 -6.87 -27.20 8.28
C GLY A 38 -6.28 -27.48 9.66
N PHE A 39 -6.38 -26.56 10.63
CA PHE A 39 -5.82 -26.75 11.98
C PHE A 39 -6.90 -26.91 13.06
N GLN A 40 -6.54 -27.60 14.16
CA GLN A 40 -7.38 -27.69 15.36
C GLN A 40 -7.04 -26.57 16.37
N ALA A 41 -8.05 -25.84 16.83
CA ALA A 41 -7.87 -24.89 17.94
C ALA A 41 -7.84 -25.65 19.27
N TRP A 42 -6.76 -25.48 20.05
CA TRP A 42 -6.63 -26.05 21.39
C TRP A 42 -6.65 -24.91 22.42
N TYR A 43 -7.70 -24.86 23.24
CA TYR A 43 -7.86 -23.84 24.27
C TYR A 43 -7.25 -24.28 25.61
N CYS A 44 -6.46 -23.40 26.23
CA CYS A 44 -5.93 -23.64 27.57
C CYS A 44 -7.06 -23.72 28.62
N GLN A 45 -6.80 -24.38 29.75
CA GLN A 45 -7.75 -24.38 30.87
C GLN A 45 -7.89 -22.97 31.47
N PRO A 46 -9.12 -22.49 31.77
CA PRO A 46 -9.31 -21.22 32.47
C PRO A 46 -8.82 -21.30 33.93
N GLY A 47 -8.22 -20.22 34.43
CA GLY A 47 -7.86 -20.07 35.86
C GLY A 47 -6.41 -20.42 36.19
N HIS A 48 -6.07 -20.38 37.48
CA HIS A 48 -4.71 -20.61 37.99
C HIS A 48 -4.17 -21.99 37.62
N GLU A 49 -5.04 -22.99 37.51
CA GLU A 49 -4.72 -24.36 37.09
C GLU A 49 -4.20 -24.46 35.65
N GLY A 50 -4.53 -23.53 34.76
CA GLY A 50 -4.01 -23.50 33.38
C GLY A 50 -2.75 -22.65 33.20
N SER A 51 -2.31 -21.92 34.23
CA SER A 51 -1.22 -20.93 34.15
C SER A 51 0.12 -21.54 33.70
N HIS A 52 0.38 -22.79 34.10
CA HIS A 52 1.59 -23.52 33.72
C HIS A 52 1.63 -23.88 32.22
N GLU A 53 0.50 -23.87 31.50
CA GLU A 53 0.44 -24.26 30.09
C GLU A 53 1.04 -23.21 29.14
N LYS A 54 1.40 -22.02 29.67
CA LYS A 54 1.86 -20.84 28.90
C LYS A 54 3.19 -20.25 29.37
N GLY A 55 3.79 -20.76 30.45
CA GLY A 55 4.99 -20.17 31.06
C GLY A 55 6.19 -20.01 30.12
N GLY A 56 6.36 -20.90 29.15
CA GLY A 56 7.43 -20.79 28.14
C GLY A 56 7.25 -19.59 27.19
N VAL A 57 6.03 -19.32 26.74
CA VAL A 57 5.73 -18.21 25.81
C VAL A 57 5.85 -16.87 26.53
N GLU A 58 5.39 -16.80 27.78
CA GLU A 58 5.48 -15.57 28.59
C GLU A 58 6.93 -15.24 28.98
N GLY A 59 7.72 -16.27 29.31
CA GLY A 59 9.16 -16.13 29.57
C GLY A 59 9.93 -15.59 28.36
N GLU A 60 9.70 -16.17 27.17
CA GLU A 60 10.34 -15.70 25.93
C GLU A 60 9.91 -14.29 25.55
N GLY A 61 8.61 -13.95 25.67
CA GLY A 61 8.14 -12.59 25.42
C GLY A 61 8.77 -11.56 26.37
N GLY A 62 8.91 -11.90 27.66
CA GLY A 62 9.60 -11.06 28.63
C GLY A 62 11.10 -10.91 28.38
N ARG A 63 11.75 -11.93 27.81
CA ARG A 63 13.15 -11.87 27.38
C ARG A 63 13.30 -11.03 26.12
N PHE A 64 12.45 -11.21 25.11
CA PHE A 64 12.53 -10.48 23.84
C PHE A 64 12.44 -8.98 24.09
N ARG A 65 11.46 -8.56 24.91
CA ARG A 65 11.30 -7.16 25.32
C ARG A 65 12.55 -6.62 26.01
N ARG A 66 13.16 -7.38 26.92
CA ARG A 66 14.38 -6.93 27.64
C ARG A 66 15.61 -6.80 26.75
N ASN A 67 15.70 -7.59 25.69
CA ASN A 67 16.87 -7.59 24.81
C ASN A 67 16.74 -6.61 23.64
N HIS A 68 15.54 -6.44 23.10
CA HIS A 68 15.32 -5.67 21.87
C HIS A 68 14.51 -4.39 22.06
N CYS A 69 13.73 -4.29 23.15
CA CYS A 69 12.90 -3.12 23.45
C CYS A 69 13.34 -2.36 24.70
N VAL A 70 14.59 -2.55 25.16
CA VAL A 70 15.17 -1.79 26.28
C VAL A 70 16.48 -1.13 25.84
N PRO A 71 16.59 0.21 25.90
CA PRO A 71 15.53 1.16 26.28
C PRO A 71 14.33 1.10 25.32
N MET A 72 13.16 1.56 25.77
CA MET A 72 11.94 1.55 24.96
C MET A 72 12.20 2.29 23.64
N PRO A 73 11.96 1.66 22.47
CA PRO A 73 12.15 2.32 21.19
C PRO A 73 11.30 3.59 21.10
N VAL A 74 11.91 4.70 20.68
CA VAL A 74 11.24 5.95 20.35
C VAL A 74 11.28 6.06 18.84
N VAL A 75 10.11 6.01 18.21
CA VAL A 75 9.93 5.98 16.76
C VAL A 75 8.81 6.91 16.35
N ASP A 76 8.88 7.41 15.13
CA ASP A 76 7.92 8.39 14.60
C ASP A 76 6.72 7.71 13.92
N SER A 77 6.78 6.38 13.70
CA SER A 77 5.69 5.63 13.07
C SER A 77 5.61 4.15 13.50
N ILE A 78 4.44 3.54 13.28
CA ILE A 78 4.25 2.09 13.45
C ILE A 78 5.09 1.30 12.45
N ASP A 79 5.31 1.82 11.24
CA ASP A 79 6.09 1.13 10.21
C ASP A 79 7.58 1.06 10.61
N GLU A 80 8.10 2.14 11.17
CA GLU A 80 9.45 2.16 11.75
C GLU A 80 9.57 1.17 12.94
N LEU A 81 8.56 1.12 13.82
CA LEU A 81 8.52 0.12 14.88
C LEU A 81 8.55 -1.31 14.33
N ASN A 82 7.75 -1.60 13.29
CA ASN A 82 7.70 -2.91 12.67
C ASN A 82 9.07 -3.29 12.08
N ALA A 83 9.75 -2.37 11.41
CA ALA A 83 11.08 -2.61 10.85
C ALA A 83 12.14 -2.92 11.93
N LEU A 84 12.09 -2.21 13.07
CA LEU A 84 12.96 -2.50 14.22
C LEU A 84 12.68 -3.90 14.80
N LEU A 85 11.42 -4.28 14.92
CA LEU A 85 11.01 -5.60 15.43
C LEU A 85 11.40 -6.72 14.46
N GLU A 86 11.24 -6.52 13.15
CA GLU A 86 11.66 -7.47 12.11
C GLU A 86 13.18 -7.72 12.17
N ALA A 87 13.98 -6.65 12.28
CA ALA A 87 15.43 -6.78 12.45
C ALA A 87 15.82 -7.50 13.77
N ALA A 88 15.01 -7.35 14.82
CA ALA A 88 15.19 -8.05 16.08
C ALA A 88 14.85 -9.54 15.98
N ASP A 89 13.76 -9.88 15.28
CA ASP A 89 13.37 -11.26 14.99
C ASP A 89 14.46 -11.97 14.16
N ASP A 90 14.95 -11.34 13.10
CA ASP A 90 16.07 -11.83 12.28
C ASP A 90 17.35 -12.07 13.11
N ALA A 91 17.57 -11.25 14.14
CA ALA A 91 18.69 -11.42 15.04
C ALA A 91 18.51 -12.62 15.98
N ASP A 92 17.27 -12.90 16.42
CA ASP A 92 16.97 -14.03 17.30
C ASP A 92 17.08 -15.38 16.59
N ASP A 93 16.95 -15.44 15.27
CA ASP A 93 17.22 -16.66 14.50
C ASP A 93 18.64 -17.20 14.70
N ARG A 94 19.62 -16.33 14.98
CA ARG A 94 21.02 -16.73 15.24
C ARG A 94 21.25 -17.26 16.66
N ARG A 95 20.23 -17.21 17.51
CA ARG A 95 20.35 -17.61 18.91
C ARG A 95 20.40 -19.13 19.07
N ARG A 96 21.12 -19.61 20.09
CA ARG A 96 20.97 -20.96 20.64
C ARG A 96 20.15 -20.94 21.94
N VAL A 97 19.20 -21.87 22.06
CA VAL A 97 18.37 -22.00 23.28
C VAL A 97 19.04 -22.93 24.28
N ALA A 98 19.39 -22.41 25.45
CA ALA A 98 20.08 -23.15 26.51
C ALA A 98 21.33 -23.87 25.96
N ASN A 99 21.39 -25.20 26.13
CA ASN A 99 22.53 -26.02 25.69
C ASN A 99 22.31 -26.69 24.31
N ARG A 100 21.37 -26.20 23.50
CA ARG A 100 21.16 -26.74 22.14
C ARG A 100 22.33 -26.38 21.22
N ALA A 101 22.70 -27.33 20.37
CA ALA A 101 23.82 -27.19 19.44
C ALA A 101 23.47 -26.33 18.20
N THR A 102 22.22 -26.41 17.77
CA THR A 102 21.65 -25.68 16.63
C THR A 102 21.09 -24.33 17.04
N SER A 103 21.08 -23.38 16.11
CA SER A 103 20.39 -22.11 16.30
C SER A 103 18.88 -22.24 16.08
N VAL A 104 18.12 -21.26 16.55
CA VAL A 104 16.66 -21.18 16.31
C VAL A 104 16.35 -21.20 14.81
N GLY A 105 17.12 -20.48 14.00
CA GLY A 105 16.97 -20.43 12.55
C GLY A 105 17.32 -21.77 11.85
N ASP A 106 18.31 -22.51 12.38
CA ASP A 106 18.63 -23.85 11.86
C ASP A 106 17.48 -24.82 12.15
N ASP A 107 16.99 -24.83 13.39
CA ASP A 107 15.86 -25.66 13.81
C ASP A 107 14.61 -25.31 12.97
N TRP A 108 14.33 -24.01 12.77
CA TRP A 108 13.23 -23.54 11.93
C TRP A 108 13.36 -23.99 10.48
N THR A 109 14.55 -23.90 9.89
CA THR A 109 14.80 -24.32 8.51
C THR A 109 14.46 -25.79 8.31
N PHE A 110 14.83 -26.64 9.28
CA PHE A 110 14.44 -28.04 9.28
C PHE A 110 12.93 -28.23 9.49
N GLU A 111 12.34 -27.64 10.53
CA GLU A 111 10.91 -27.80 10.85
C GLU A 111 9.99 -27.30 9.74
N LYS A 112 10.39 -26.23 9.03
CA LYS A 112 9.64 -25.68 7.89
C LYS A 112 9.39 -26.73 6.80
N THR A 113 10.28 -27.69 6.62
CA THR A 113 10.11 -28.79 5.65
C THR A 113 9.02 -29.79 6.05
N LEU A 114 8.64 -29.80 7.33
CA LEU A 114 7.60 -30.67 7.89
C LEU A 114 6.20 -30.03 7.83
N LEU A 115 6.12 -28.76 7.44
CA LEU A 115 4.86 -28.01 7.39
C LEU A 115 4.06 -28.29 6.13
N ALA A 116 2.73 -28.32 6.24
CA ALA A 116 1.84 -28.40 5.08
C ALA A 116 1.85 -27.08 4.27
N PRO A 117 1.63 -27.12 2.95
CA PRO A 117 1.48 -25.91 2.13
C PRO A 117 0.27 -25.07 2.57
N LEU A 118 0.32 -23.76 2.32
CA LEU A 118 -0.81 -22.87 2.52
C LEU A 118 -1.86 -23.07 1.41
N PRO A 119 -3.16 -22.88 1.70
CA PRO A 119 -4.17 -22.73 0.66
C PRO A 119 -3.82 -21.60 -0.31
N THR A 120 -4.10 -21.78 -1.60
CA THR A 120 -3.80 -20.79 -2.65
C THR A 120 -4.56 -19.47 -2.43
N GLU A 121 -5.80 -19.55 -2.00
CA GLU A 121 -6.61 -18.38 -1.69
C GLU A 121 -6.53 -18.06 -0.19
N PRO A 122 -6.20 -16.82 0.21
CA PRO A 122 -6.21 -16.42 1.61
C PRO A 122 -7.65 -16.31 2.12
N PHE A 123 -7.87 -16.69 3.38
CA PHE A 123 -9.16 -16.47 4.03
C PHE A 123 -9.39 -14.97 4.25
N ASP A 124 -10.52 -14.43 3.77
CA ASP A 124 -10.87 -13.03 4.00
C ASP A 124 -11.20 -12.78 5.47
N THR A 125 -10.33 -12.08 6.18
CA THR A 125 -10.51 -11.73 7.60
C THR A 125 -11.30 -10.43 7.80
N ALA A 126 -11.59 -9.69 6.73
CA ALA A 126 -12.22 -8.38 6.83
C ALA A 126 -13.72 -8.47 7.13
N LEU A 127 -14.18 -7.67 8.08
CA LEU A 127 -15.61 -7.51 8.34
C LEU A 127 -16.25 -6.72 7.19
N THR A 128 -17.22 -7.32 6.51
CA THR A 128 -17.96 -6.66 5.44
C THR A 128 -19.16 -5.90 6.00
N LEU A 129 -19.26 -4.61 5.69
CA LEU A 129 -20.34 -3.71 6.09
C LEU A 129 -20.90 -2.99 4.87
N THR A 130 -22.12 -2.47 4.95
CA THR A 130 -22.73 -1.69 3.85
C THR A 130 -23.31 -0.35 4.35
N PRO A 131 -22.48 0.57 4.88
CA PRO A 131 -22.97 1.87 5.34
C PRO A 131 -23.50 2.73 4.18
N ARG A 132 -24.45 3.62 4.49
CA ARG A 132 -24.88 4.68 3.59
C ARG A 132 -23.93 5.86 3.74
N VAL A 133 -23.53 6.45 2.62
CA VAL A 133 -22.73 7.68 2.58
C VAL A 133 -23.61 8.86 3.00
N ASP A 134 -23.14 9.63 3.97
CA ASP A 134 -23.84 10.81 4.49
C ASP A 134 -23.68 12.03 3.57
N ARG A 135 -24.30 13.16 3.97
CA ARG A 135 -24.24 14.43 3.22
C ARG A 135 -22.85 15.07 3.20
N TYR A 136 -21.93 14.62 4.04
CA TYR A 136 -20.56 15.11 4.16
C TYR A 136 -19.55 14.20 3.42
N ALA A 137 -20.07 13.34 2.53
CA ALA A 137 -19.30 12.36 1.78
C ALA A 137 -18.50 11.41 2.70
N GLN A 138 -19.11 10.94 3.78
CA GLN A 138 -18.47 10.05 4.74
C GLN A 138 -19.30 8.78 5.00
N VAL A 139 -18.61 7.69 5.30
CA VAL A 139 -19.21 6.45 5.81
C VAL A 139 -18.86 6.26 7.28
N ALA A 140 -19.86 5.87 8.08
CA ALA A 140 -19.66 5.54 9.49
C ALA A 140 -19.31 4.04 9.64
N VAL A 141 -18.16 3.75 10.23
CA VAL A 141 -17.65 2.39 10.47
C VAL A 141 -17.15 2.30 11.91
N ARG A 142 -17.81 1.49 12.74
CA ARG A 142 -17.46 1.28 14.16
C ARG A 142 -17.24 2.58 14.95
N CYS A 143 -18.17 3.53 14.81
CA CYS A 143 -18.15 4.86 15.45
C CYS A 143 -17.06 5.83 14.94
N ASN A 144 -16.34 5.50 13.87
CA ASN A 144 -15.41 6.40 13.18
C ASN A 144 -15.97 6.77 11.80
N GLN A 145 -15.56 7.93 11.29
CA GLN A 145 -16.00 8.45 9.98
C GLN A 145 -14.85 8.40 8.99
N TYR A 146 -15.12 7.90 7.79
CA TYR A 146 -14.15 7.79 6.71
C TYR A 146 -14.71 8.49 5.47
N SER A 147 -13.94 9.40 4.89
CA SER A 147 -14.35 10.11 3.66
C SER A 147 -14.43 9.18 2.45
N VAL A 148 -15.28 9.52 1.49
CA VAL A 148 -15.39 8.91 0.17
C VAL A 148 -15.57 10.01 -0.88
N PRO A 149 -15.29 9.76 -2.17
CA PRO A 149 -15.51 10.76 -3.21
C PRO A 149 -16.96 11.30 -3.17
N ALA A 150 -17.11 12.63 -3.23
CA ALA A 150 -18.37 13.34 -3.09
C ALA A 150 -19.52 12.83 -3.98
N ARG A 151 -19.21 12.29 -5.16
CA ARG A 151 -20.19 11.69 -6.07
C ARG A 151 -20.99 10.52 -5.47
N PHE A 152 -20.52 9.92 -4.38
CA PHE A 152 -21.19 8.80 -3.72
C PHE A 152 -22.14 9.22 -2.58
N ILE A 153 -22.35 10.52 -2.34
CA ILE A 153 -23.31 11.00 -1.32
C ILE A 153 -24.68 10.33 -1.53
N GLY A 154 -25.21 9.70 -0.47
CA GLY A 154 -26.49 8.99 -0.50
C GLY A 154 -26.43 7.54 -1.01
N HIS A 155 -25.31 7.07 -1.57
CA HIS A 155 -25.15 5.68 -2.00
C HIS A 155 -24.89 4.75 -0.81
N ARG A 156 -25.14 3.45 -0.96
CA ARG A 156 -24.65 2.40 -0.04
C ARG A 156 -23.41 1.76 -0.63
N LEU A 157 -22.31 1.81 0.09
CA LEU A 157 -21.02 1.27 -0.37
C LEU A 157 -20.63 0.07 0.46
N ARG A 158 -19.94 -0.90 -0.15
CA ARG A 158 -19.43 -2.08 0.55
C ARG A 158 -18.10 -1.73 1.19
N VAL A 159 -18.00 -1.87 2.50
CA VAL A 159 -16.78 -1.62 3.27
C VAL A 159 -16.21 -2.94 3.74
N LYS A 160 -14.94 -3.20 3.43
CA LYS A 160 -14.13 -4.23 4.07
C LYS A 160 -13.30 -3.60 5.18
N LEU A 161 -13.64 -3.89 6.43
CA LEU A 161 -12.94 -3.45 7.63
C LEU A 161 -11.95 -4.54 8.06
N SER A 162 -10.67 -4.29 7.82
CA SER A 162 -9.56 -5.15 8.20
C SER A 162 -8.97 -4.75 9.57
N ALA A 163 -7.91 -5.43 10.00
CA ALA A 163 -7.21 -5.10 11.24
C ALA A 163 -6.62 -3.68 11.19
N SER A 164 -5.93 -3.32 10.09
CA SER A 164 -5.22 -2.05 9.92
C SER A 164 -5.90 -1.08 8.95
N THR A 165 -6.75 -1.57 8.04
CA THR A 165 -7.28 -0.75 6.93
C THR A 165 -8.80 -0.81 6.80
N VAL A 166 -9.36 0.22 6.18
CA VAL A 166 -10.76 0.32 5.76
C VAL A 166 -10.76 0.51 4.25
N ALA A 167 -11.19 -0.51 3.50
CA ALA A 167 -11.32 -0.45 2.05
C ALA A 167 -12.80 -0.32 1.67
N ILE A 168 -13.12 0.70 0.88
CA ILE A 168 -14.48 1.05 0.49
C ILE A 168 -14.64 0.76 -1.00
N TYR A 169 -15.70 0.02 -1.34
CA TYR A 169 -15.97 -0.47 -2.67
C TYR A 169 -17.32 0.06 -3.18
N ASP A 170 -17.32 0.52 -4.42
CA ASP A 170 -18.51 0.56 -5.25
C ASP A 170 -18.50 -0.66 -6.17
N ARG A 171 -19.42 -1.60 -5.93
CA ARG A 171 -19.42 -2.91 -6.60
C ARG A 171 -18.06 -3.62 -6.45
N SER A 172 -17.32 -3.81 -7.53
CA SER A 172 -15.98 -4.43 -7.56
C SER A 172 -14.84 -3.42 -7.46
N THR A 173 -15.10 -2.12 -7.63
CA THR A 173 -14.08 -1.09 -7.70
C THR A 173 -13.83 -0.48 -6.33
N VAL A 174 -12.55 -0.40 -5.93
CA VAL A 174 -12.16 0.32 -4.72
C VAL A 174 -12.26 1.82 -4.99
N VAL A 175 -13.05 2.52 -4.18
CA VAL A 175 -13.27 3.97 -4.32
C VAL A 175 -12.54 4.79 -3.27
N ALA A 176 -12.17 4.17 -2.15
CA ALA A 176 -11.37 4.79 -1.11
C ALA A 176 -10.66 3.71 -0.26
N ARG A 177 -9.46 4.02 0.23
CA ARG A 177 -8.73 3.22 1.22
C ARG A 177 -8.25 4.15 2.32
N HIS A 178 -8.45 3.73 3.57
CA HIS A 178 -8.04 4.49 4.74
C HIS A 178 -7.29 3.60 5.72
N GLN A 179 -6.37 4.19 6.47
CA GLN A 179 -5.89 3.57 7.70
C GLN A 179 -7.04 3.53 8.71
N ARG A 180 -7.20 2.40 9.39
CA ARG A 180 -8.24 2.23 10.41
C ARG A 180 -7.90 3.09 11.62
N ALA A 181 -8.81 3.97 11.99
CA ALA A 181 -8.66 4.79 13.19
C ALA A 181 -8.79 3.94 14.46
N VAL A 182 -7.95 4.28 15.45
CA VAL A 182 -7.98 3.72 16.80
C VAL A 182 -8.95 4.54 17.66
N GLY A 183 -9.76 3.86 18.48
CA GLY A 183 -10.75 4.52 19.35
C GLY A 183 -12.09 4.79 18.65
N LYS A 184 -12.85 5.76 19.18
CA LYS A 184 -14.20 6.13 18.73
C LYS A 184 -14.26 7.62 18.43
N GLY A 185 -15.08 8.02 17.45
CA GLY A 185 -15.33 9.42 17.10
C GLY A 185 -14.27 10.05 16.18
N ALA A 186 -13.29 9.29 15.72
CA ALA A 186 -12.27 9.80 14.81
C ALA A 186 -12.85 10.05 13.40
N LYS A 187 -12.32 11.07 12.72
CA LYS A 187 -12.60 11.35 11.30
C LYS A 187 -11.32 11.20 10.51
N VAL A 188 -11.31 10.31 9.52
CA VAL A 188 -10.20 10.11 8.59
C VAL A 188 -10.64 10.62 7.22
N LEU A 189 -10.16 11.81 6.88
CA LEU A 189 -10.60 12.56 5.72
C LEU A 189 -9.46 12.72 4.72
N ASP A 190 -9.73 12.36 3.46
CA ASP A 190 -8.85 12.62 2.34
C ASP A 190 -9.34 13.89 1.64
N LEU A 191 -8.43 14.83 1.38
CA LEU A 191 -8.73 16.09 0.70
C LEU A 191 -9.20 15.85 -0.74
N ASP A 192 -8.67 14.84 -1.45
CA ASP A 192 -9.02 14.55 -2.85
C ASP A 192 -10.53 14.30 -3.02
N HIS A 193 -11.14 13.63 -2.05
CA HIS A 193 -12.56 13.27 -2.07
C HIS A 193 -13.50 14.48 -2.16
N TYR A 194 -13.02 15.68 -1.81
CA TYR A 194 -13.80 16.91 -1.77
C TYR A 194 -13.49 17.87 -2.92
N LEU A 195 -12.45 17.63 -3.72
CA LEU A 195 -11.96 18.60 -4.72
C LEU A 195 -13.02 18.97 -5.76
N GLU A 196 -13.88 18.03 -6.18
CA GLU A 196 -14.97 18.31 -7.13
C GLU A 196 -16.02 19.29 -6.57
N ILE A 197 -16.29 19.24 -5.24
CA ILE A 197 -17.15 20.20 -4.57
C ILE A 197 -16.43 21.55 -4.45
N LEU A 198 -15.15 21.52 -4.09
CA LEU A 198 -14.34 22.72 -3.86
C LEU A 198 -14.07 23.49 -5.16
N LEU A 199 -14.05 22.82 -6.31
CA LEU A 199 -13.97 23.48 -7.61
C LEU A 199 -15.18 24.40 -7.87
N ARG A 200 -16.37 23.95 -7.44
CA ARG A 200 -17.62 24.72 -7.53
C ARG A 200 -17.77 25.74 -6.40
N LYS A 201 -17.29 25.40 -5.20
CA LYS A 201 -17.39 26.23 -3.98
C LYS A 201 -16.01 26.42 -3.32
N PRO A 202 -15.11 27.21 -3.95
CA PRO A 202 -13.73 27.36 -3.50
C PRO A 202 -13.62 27.98 -2.11
N GLY A 203 -14.55 28.86 -1.72
CA GLY A 203 -14.55 29.51 -0.41
C GLY A 203 -14.67 28.56 0.79
N ALA A 204 -15.02 27.28 0.58
CA ALA A 204 -15.07 26.28 1.64
C ALA A 204 -13.70 25.66 1.97
N LEU A 205 -12.68 25.83 1.13
CA LEU A 205 -11.38 25.20 1.30
C LEU A 205 -10.64 25.66 2.57
N PRO A 206 -10.54 26.97 2.91
CA PRO A 206 -9.77 27.42 4.08
C PRO A 206 -10.23 26.83 5.41
N GLY A 207 -11.53 26.60 5.58
CA GLY A 207 -12.13 26.03 6.79
C GLY A 207 -12.29 24.50 6.76
N ALA A 208 -11.82 23.82 5.72
CA ALA A 208 -12.06 22.40 5.56
C ALA A 208 -11.21 21.56 6.54
N THR A 209 -11.85 20.71 7.33
CA THR A 209 -11.14 19.75 8.20
C THR A 209 -10.22 18.82 7.40
N ALA A 210 -10.61 18.44 6.18
CA ALA A 210 -9.78 17.63 5.29
C ALA A 210 -8.46 18.34 4.91
N LEU A 211 -8.48 19.66 4.72
CA LEU A 211 -7.25 20.43 4.48
C LEU A 211 -6.36 20.49 5.72
N ALA A 212 -6.96 20.71 6.90
CA ALA A 212 -6.21 20.70 8.15
C ALA A 212 -5.52 19.34 8.39
N GLN A 213 -6.22 18.24 8.12
CA GLN A 213 -5.64 16.88 8.19
C GLN A 213 -4.56 16.67 7.12
N ALA A 214 -4.78 17.11 5.88
CA ALA A 214 -3.80 16.99 4.81
C ALA A 214 -2.49 17.75 5.12
N ARG A 215 -2.57 18.92 5.76
CA ARG A 215 -1.40 19.67 6.25
C ARG A 215 -0.69 18.90 7.36
N ALA A 216 -1.41 18.43 8.37
CA ALA A 216 -0.84 17.67 9.49
C ALA A 216 -0.17 16.36 9.03
N ALA A 217 -0.71 15.71 8.00
CA ALA A 217 -0.15 14.49 7.41
C ALA A 217 0.96 14.75 6.38
N GLY A 218 1.32 16.01 6.09
CA GLY A 218 2.31 16.37 5.06
C GLY A 218 1.87 16.09 3.62
N ALA A 219 0.61 15.71 3.39
CA ALA A 219 0.03 15.54 2.06
C ALA A 219 -0.09 16.89 1.34
N PHE A 220 -0.47 17.94 2.08
CA PHE A 220 -0.47 19.33 1.62
C PHE A 220 0.83 20.02 2.07
N THR A 221 1.68 20.33 1.10
CA THR A 221 3.07 20.78 1.34
C THR A 221 3.24 22.30 1.28
N THR A 222 4.45 22.77 1.58
CA THR A 222 4.84 24.18 1.46
C THR A 222 4.74 24.72 0.04
N GLU A 223 4.99 23.89 -0.98
CA GLU A 223 4.83 24.28 -2.39
C GLU A 223 3.37 24.56 -2.71
N HIS A 224 2.45 23.74 -2.22
CA HIS A 224 1.01 23.96 -2.40
C HIS A 224 0.56 25.25 -1.69
N GLU A 225 1.07 25.52 -0.49
CA GLU A 225 0.77 26.75 0.24
C GLU A 225 1.32 27.99 -0.50
N ALA A 226 2.56 27.94 -0.98
CA ALA A 226 3.17 29.02 -1.75
C ALA A 226 2.40 29.31 -3.05
N PHE A 227 2.01 28.27 -3.78
CA PHE A 227 1.16 28.40 -4.96
C PHE A 227 -0.19 29.04 -4.62
N TRP A 228 -0.81 28.60 -3.54
CA TRP A 228 -2.10 29.13 -3.14
C TRP A 228 -2.04 30.62 -2.79
N GLN A 229 -1.02 31.04 -2.04
CA GLN A 229 -0.83 32.45 -1.70
C GLN A 229 -0.60 33.29 -2.96
N ALA A 230 0.30 32.87 -3.85
CA ALA A 230 0.55 33.56 -5.11
C ALA A 230 -0.71 33.67 -5.97
N ALA A 231 -1.47 32.58 -6.11
CA ALA A 231 -2.70 32.55 -6.88
C ALA A 231 -3.79 33.45 -6.29
N ARG A 232 -3.89 33.54 -4.95
CA ARG A 232 -4.83 34.47 -4.28
C ARG A 232 -4.43 35.93 -4.49
N THR A 233 -3.14 36.24 -4.47
CA THR A 233 -2.65 37.60 -4.77
C THR A 233 -2.95 37.99 -6.22
N ALA A 234 -2.78 37.07 -7.18
CA ALA A 234 -2.98 37.34 -8.60
C ALA A 234 -4.46 37.39 -9.03
N HIS A 235 -5.31 36.53 -8.44
CA HIS A 235 -6.68 36.29 -8.94
C HIS A 235 -7.78 36.49 -7.89
N GLY A 236 -7.43 37.03 -6.73
CA GLY A 236 -8.31 37.13 -5.57
C GLY A 236 -8.60 35.76 -4.93
N ASP A 237 -9.33 35.76 -3.81
CA ASP A 237 -9.53 34.56 -3.00
C ASP A 237 -10.22 33.41 -3.74
N ALA A 238 -11.34 33.68 -4.40
CA ALA A 238 -12.11 32.66 -5.09
C ALA A 238 -11.39 32.12 -6.34
N GLY A 239 -10.76 33.01 -7.12
CA GLY A 239 -10.01 32.64 -8.32
C GLY A 239 -8.74 31.85 -7.98
N GLY A 240 -7.96 32.34 -7.03
CA GLY A 240 -6.72 31.68 -6.59
C GLY A 240 -6.97 30.32 -5.95
N THR A 241 -8.04 30.19 -5.17
CA THR A 241 -8.42 28.90 -4.59
C THR A 241 -8.91 27.91 -5.64
N ARG A 242 -9.60 28.38 -6.69
CA ARG A 242 -9.96 27.50 -7.82
C ARG A 242 -8.72 26.99 -8.55
N ALA A 243 -7.75 27.86 -8.83
CA ALA A 243 -6.48 27.47 -9.44
C ALA A 243 -5.73 26.44 -8.58
N LEU A 244 -5.69 26.61 -7.25
CA LEU A 244 -5.13 25.59 -6.36
C LEU A 244 -5.88 24.25 -6.47
N VAL A 245 -7.21 24.26 -6.47
CA VAL A 245 -8.00 23.02 -6.58
C VAL A 245 -7.72 22.29 -7.90
N GLU A 246 -7.56 23.03 -9.00
CA GLU A 246 -7.16 22.46 -10.30
C GLU A 246 -5.77 21.82 -10.24
N VAL A 247 -4.81 22.48 -9.58
CA VAL A 247 -3.48 21.90 -9.35
C VAL A 247 -3.55 20.63 -8.48
N LEU A 248 -4.36 20.64 -7.42
CA LEU A 248 -4.54 19.46 -6.57
C LEU A 248 -5.16 18.28 -7.35
N LEU A 249 -6.05 18.55 -8.30
CA LEU A 249 -6.63 17.51 -9.16
C LEU A 249 -5.60 16.85 -10.08
N LEU A 250 -4.46 17.49 -10.36
CA LEU A 250 -3.39 16.90 -11.17
C LEU A 250 -2.79 15.64 -10.51
N HIS A 251 -2.79 15.54 -9.18
CA HIS A 251 -2.31 14.35 -8.45
C HIS A 251 -3.11 13.08 -8.77
N ARG A 252 -4.30 13.18 -9.39
CA ARG A 252 -5.06 12.01 -9.85
C ARG A 252 -4.44 11.31 -11.06
N HIS A 253 -3.60 12.03 -11.82
CA HIS A 253 -3.08 11.57 -13.11
C HIS A 253 -1.56 11.76 -13.27
N LEU A 254 -0.93 12.51 -12.37
CA LEU A 254 0.51 12.77 -12.36
C LEU A 254 1.14 12.35 -11.03
N ASP A 255 2.41 11.97 -11.09
CA ASP A 255 3.19 11.61 -9.91
C ASP A 255 3.34 12.81 -8.95
N ARG A 256 3.26 12.56 -7.64
CA ARG A 256 3.31 13.60 -6.61
C ARG A 256 4.58 14.45 -6.73
N ALA A 257 5.74 13.83 -6.92
CA ALA A 257 7.00 14.58 -7.01
C ALA A 257 7.08 15.40 -8.31
N ALA A 258 6.47 14.92 -9.39
CA ALA A 258 6.37 15.68 -10.64
C ALA A 258 5.46 16.92 -10.48
N VAL A 259 4.31 16.79 -9.83
CA VAL A 259 3.42 17.94 -9.56
C VAL A 259 4.10 18.98 -8.67
N LEU A 260 4.79 18.55 -7.61
CA LEU A 260 5.55 19.47 -6.75
C LEU A 260 6.64 20.21 -7.53
N ALA A 261 7.41 19.51 -8.37
CA ALA A 261 8.40 20.15 -9.24
C ALA A 261 7.76 21.13 -10.22
N GLY A 262 6.60 20.77 -10.79
CA GLY A 262 5.83 21.65 -11.67
C GLY A 262 5.31 22.91 -10.97
N ILE A 263 4.89 22.80 -9.71
CA ILE A 263 4.49 23.96 -8.89
C ILE A 263 5.69 24.89 -8.68
N THR A 264 6.84 24.34 -8.26
CA THR A 264 8.06 25.13 -8.04
C THR A 264 8.52 25.81 -9.34
N ALA A 265 8.47 25.10 -10.47
CA ALA A 265 8.81 25.65 -11.77
C ALA A 265 7.85 26.75 -12.20
N ALA A 266 6.54 26.57 -12.05
CA ALA A 266 5.56 27.62 -12.39
C ALA A 266 5.78 28.89 -11.56
N LEU A 267 6.02 28.73 -10.25
CA LEU A 267 6.30 29.83 -9.34
C LEU A 267 7.61 30.57 -9.67
N SER A 268 8.65 29.88 -10.15
CA SER A 268 9.92 30.53 -10.50
C SER A 268 9.79 31.49 -11.69
N VAL A 269 8.83 31.25 -12.59
CA VAL A 269 8.49 32.14 -13.71
C VAL A 269 7.32 33.08 -13.37
N GLY A 270 6.87 33.10 -12.11
CA GLY A 270 5.77 33.95 -11.64
C GLY A 270 4.38 33.54 -12.15
N SER A 271 4.20 32.30 -12.64
CA SER A 271 2.93 31.80 -13.15
C SER A 271 2.10 31.12 -12.06
N THR A 272 0.82 31.46 -12.01
CA THR A 272 -0.20 30.88 -11.12
C THR A 272 -1.27 30.08 -11.89
N ALA A 273 -0.99 29.73 -13.15
CA ALA A 273 -1.88 28.95 -14.00
C ALA A 273 -1.68 27.45 -13.79
N SER A 274 -2.78 26.72 -13.61
CA SER A 274 -2.79 25.25 -13.44
C SER A 274 -2.23 24.52 -14.66
N ASP A 275 -2.46 25.03 -15.88
CA ASP A 275 -1.94 24.47 -17.13
C ASP A 275 -0.40 24.50 -17.20
N VAL A 276 0.22 25.56 -16.68
CA VAL A 276 1.69 25.69 -16.65
C VAL A 276 2.27 24.67 -15.67
N VAL A 277 1.65 24.51 -14.49
CA VAL A 277 2.02 23.48 -13.52
C VAL A 277 1.92 22.08 -14.15
N ALA A 278 0.84 21.81 -14.89
CA ALA A 278 0.65 20.52 -15.56
C ALA A 278 1.71 20.26 -16.65
N LEU A 279 2.07 21.29 -17.42
CA LEU A 279 3.09 21.20 -18.47
C LEU A 279 4.48 20.95 -17.87
N GLU A 280 4.87 21.70 -16.84
CA GLU A 280 6.15 21.52 -16.16
C GLU A 280 6.24 20.18 -15.41
N ALA A 281 5.13 19.71 -14.81
CA ALA A 281 5.07 18.39 -14.19
C ALA A 281 5.27 17.26 -15.21
N ARG A 282 4.68 17.38 -16.41
CA ARG A 282 4.90 16.41 -17.50
C ARG A 282 6.35 16.39 -17.96
N LYS A 283 6.96 17.57 -18.19
CA LYS A 283 8.39 17.69 -18.53
C LYS A 283 9.28 17.07 -17.45
N ALA A 284 8.99 17.30 -16.17
CA ALA A 284 9.74 16.72 -15.06
C ALA A 284 9.65 15.18 -15.04
N THR A 285 8.49 14.64 -15.40
CA THR A 285 8.28 13.18 -15.52
C THR A 285 9.09 12.60 -16.69
N GLU A 286 9.06 13.25 -17.85
CA GLU A 286 9.84 12.84 -19.03
C GLU A 286 11.33 12.88 -18.76
N HIS A 287 11.83 13.95 -18.13
CA HIS A 287 13.24 14.07 -17.78
C HIS A 287 13.69 12.97 -16.81
N ARG A 288 12.85 12.64 -15.81
CA ARG A 288 13.12 11.55 -14.87
C ARG A 288 13.17 10.19 -15.57
N SER A 289 12.25 9.95 -16.49
CA SER A 289 12.23 8.73 -17.31
C SER A 289 13.44 8.64 -18.24
N ALA A 290 13.89 9.76 -18.83
CA ALA A 290 15.08 9.82 -19.66
C ALA A 290 16.35 9.53 -18.85
N VAL A 291 16.51 10.13 -17.67
CA VAL A 291 17.66 9.88 -16.78
C VAL A 291 17.65 8.44 -16.23
N ALA A 292 16.47 7.88 -15.95
CA ALA A 292 16.35 6.48 -15.55
C ALA A 292 16.71 5.53 -16.71
N GLY A 293 16.26 5.83 -17.93
CA GLY A 293 16.61 5.06 -19.13
C GLY A 293 18.09 5.18 -19.53
N ASP A 294 18.76 6.27 -19.20
CA ASP A 294 20.19 6.46 -19.42
C ASP A 294 21.05 5.67 -18.41
N ARG A 295 20.56 5.49 -17.17
CA ARG A 295 21.23 4.62 -16.17
C ARG A 295 21.17 3.13 -16.53
N ASP A 296 20.15 2.70 -17.27
CA ASP A 296 19.99 1.30 -17.71
C ASP A 296 20.60 1.05 -19.10
N ARG A 297 20.94 2.12 -19.84
CA ARG A 297 21.71 2.04 -21.07
C ARG A 297 23.20 2.04 -20.75
N ARG A 298 23.77 0.86 -20.52
CA ARG A 298 25.16 0.62 -20.97
C ARG A 298 25.19 0.84 -22.48
N VAL A 299 25.62 2.02 -22.91
CA VAL A 299 26.00 2.26 -24.30
C VAL A 299 27.17 1.33 -24.60
N VAL A 300 26.88 0.15 -25.14
CA VAL A 300 27.90 -0.72 -25.70
C VAL A 300 28.32 -0.06 -27.00
N VAL A 301 29.45 0.65 -26.96
CA VAL A 301 30.13 1.12 -28.15
C VAL A 301 30.62 -0.13 -28.89
N LEU A 302 29.84 -0.57 -29.88
CA LEU A 302 30.12 -1.76 -30.72
C LEU A 302 31.42 -1.62 -31.56
N ALA A 303 32.12 -0.49 -31.49
CA ALA A 303 33.36 -0.26 -32.23
C ALA A 303 34.57 -1.03 -31.65
N GLU A 304 34.51 -1.51 -30.41
CA GLU A 304 35.69 -2.12 -29.75
C GLU A 304 35.78 -3.65 -29.86
N HIS A 305 34.76 -4.31 -30.41
CA HIS A 305 34.77 -5.75 -30.66
C HIS A 305 34.74 -6.05 -32.16
N ARG A 306 35.83 -5.73 -32.87
CA ARG A 306 36.14 -6.39 -34.14
C ARG A 306 36.84 -7.72 -33.84
N PRO A 307 36.20 -8.88 -33.97
CA PRO A 307 36.95 -10.11 -34.15
C PRO A 307 37.74 -10.00 -35.46
N ALA A 308 39.04 -10.25 -35.37
CA ALA A 308 39.92 -10.34 -36.53
C ALA A 308 39.43 -11.49 -37.44
N SER A 309 39.32 -11.19 -38.73
CA SER A 309 38.90 -12.07 -39.84
C SER A 309 37.42 -12.50 -39.86
N ILE A 310 36.66 -11.89 -40.76
CA ILE A 310 35.36 -12.39 -41.21
C ILE A 310 35.63 -13.53 -42.22
N PRO A 311 35.02 -14.72 -42.08
CA PRO A 311 35.16 -15.81 -43.05
C PRO A 311 34.69 -15.37 -44.44
N ALA A 312 35.40 -15.80 -45.50
CA ALA A 312 35.03 -15.48 -46.87
C ALA A 312 33.60 -15.99 -47.18
N ASP A 313 32.75 -15.10 -47.69
CA ASP A 313 31.39 -15.44 -48.11
C ASP A 313 31.45 -16.33 -49.35
N GLN A 314 31.11 -17.62 -49.18
CA GLN A 314 31.10 -18.62 -50.26
C GLN A 314 29.74 -18.71 -50.96
N ARG A 315 28.77 -17.85 -50.63
CA ARG A 315 27.47 -17.89 -51.28
C ARG A 315 27.60 -17.43 -52.74
N PRO A 316 27.06 -18.19 -53.72
CA PRO A 316 27.04 -17.76 -55.10
C PRO A 316 26.22 -16.48 -55.23
N LEU A 317 26.66 -15.58 -56.12
CA LEU A 317 25.95 -14.34 -56.39
C LEU A 317 24.53 -14.66 -56.88
N PRO A 318 23.49 -14.01 -56.33
CA PRO A 318 22.13 -14.21 -56.79
C PRO A 318 22.04 -13.88 -58.28
N THR A 319 21.53 -14.82 -59.06
CA THR A 319 21.42 -14.71 -60.52
C THR A 319 19.97 -14.41 -60.90
N VAL A 320 19.79 -13.52 -61.87
CA VAL A 320 18.47 -13.05 -62.34
C VAL A 320 17.93 -13.84 -63.54
N ASP A 321 18.63 -14.87 -64.00
CA ASP A 321 18.26 -15.71 -65.18
C ASP A 321 16.84 -16.30 -65.09
N GLN A 322 16.29 -16.46 -63.88
CA GLN A 322 14.92 -16.94 -63.68
C GLN A 322 13.86 -15.93 -64.18
N TYR A 323 14.20 -14.64 -64.29
CA TYR A 323 13.30 -13.58 -64.74
C TYR A 323 13.24 -13.44 -66.28
N ASP A 324 14.20 -13.99 -67.02
CA ASP A 324 14.20 -13.95 -68.49
C ASP A 324 13.08 -14.81 -69.10
N SER A 325 12.56 -15.79 -68.35
CA SER A 325 11.39 -16.58 -68.72
C SER A 325 10.08 -15.80 -68.75
N LEU A 326 10.04 -14.60 -68.15
CA LEU A 326 8.87 -13.70 -68.12
C LEU A 326 8.89 -12.64 -69.22
N LEU A 327 9.98 -12.56 -70.01
CA LEU A 327 10.14 -11.63 -71.13
C LEU A 327 10.05 -12.31 -72.51
N GLY A 328 9.50 -13.53 -72.56
CA GLY A 328 9.13 -14.21 -73.79
C GLY A 328 8.02 -13.46 -74.53
N GLY A 329 8.41 -12.48 -75.34
CA GLY A 329 7.52 -11.71 -76.19
C GLY A 329 6.89 -12.55 -77.30
N GLN A 330 5.68 -12.15 -77.68
CA GLN A 330 5.25 -12.18 -79.08
C GLN A 330 4.49 -10.90 -79.41
N THR A 331 5.24 -9.93 -79.94
CA THR A 331 4.78 -9.12 -81.07
C THR A 331 5.21 -9.85 -82.35
N SER A 332 4.24 -10.45 -83.04
CA SER A 332 4.04 -10.43 -84.49
C SER A 332 2.92 -11.40 -84.87
#